data_AF-A0AA51L128-F1
#
_entry.id   AF-A0AA51L128-F1
#
_cell.length_a   1.000
_cell.length_b   1.000
_cell.length_c   1.000
_cell.angle_alpha   90.00
_cell.angle_beta   90.00
_cell.angle_gamma   90.00
#
_symmetry.space_group_name_H-M   'P 1'
#
loop_
_entity.id
_entity.type
_entity.pdbx_description
1 polymer ?
#
loop_
_entity_poly.entity_id
_entity_poly.type
_entity_poly.pdbx_seq_one_letter_code
_entity_poly.pdbx_strand_id
1 'polypeptide(L)'
;MKKWLGILMASAAFLTFSMGASAQTTSGNLSSSNALKLAQTAREHYWSAMNGHNVKVTNSACPQGSFQYKGTDYRFFCSEIGTKEKLVNYMNESFTLNAIDKGLKKYRFVEYKGKMAQPNADGGSLLEWNKAKTKLIYQRKDIRQFEFTIPYGEKVQYEKRKVTFVKVRGKWQINDMDAVR
;
A
#
# COMPACT_ATOMS: atom_id res chain seq x y z
N MET A 1 -25.14 -84.04 -7.97
CA MET A 1 -23.93 -84.23 -7.15
C MET A 1 -23.03 -83.01 -7.27
N LYS A 2 -22.53 -82.52 -6.13
CA LYS A 2 -21.74 -81.30 -5.90
C LYS A 2 -20.43 -81.21 -6.69
N LYS A 3 -20.01 -79.97 -7.00
CA LYS A 3 -18.65 -79.37 -6.92
C LYS A 3 -18.80 -77.88 -7.34
N TRP A 4 -19.07 -76.92 -6.45
CA TRP A 4 -18.18 -76.13 -5.57
C TRP A 4 -17.11 -75.26 -6.25
N LEU A 5 -17.17 -73.96 -5.87
CA LEU A 5 -16.15 -72.91 -5.74
C LEU A 5 -15.84 -72.00 -6.95
N GLY A 6 -15.98 -70.69 -6.71
CA GLY A 6 -15.49 -69.62 -7.57
C GLY A 6 -16.07 -68.23 -7.25
N ILE A 7 -15.78 -67.69 -6.08
CA ILE A 7 -16.04 -66.29 -5.68
C ILE A 7 -15.18 -65.34 -6.53
N LEU A 8 -15.73 -64.21 -6.98
CA LEU A 8 -15.12 -62.87 -6.80
C LEU A 8 -16.05 -61.76 -7.31
N MET A 9 -16.64 -61.04 -6.35
CA MET A 9 -17.10 -59.67 -6.56
C MET A 9 -15.88 -58.77 -6.79
N ALA A 10 -15.91 -58.01 -7.88
CA ALA A 10 -15.07 -56.83 -8.06
C ALA A 10 -15.95 -55.69 -8.57
N SER A 11 -16.60 -55.01 -7.64
CA SER A 11 -17.22 -53.71 -7.83
C SER A 11 -16.12 -52.68 -8.11
N ALA A 12 -15.83 -52.43 -9.38
CA ALA A 12 -14.97 -51.34 -9.82
C ALA A 12 -15.81 -50.06 -9.91
N ALA A 13 -16.03 -49.41 -8.77
CA ALA A 13 -16.43 -48.02 -8.73
C ALA A 13 -15.23 -47.16 -9.18
N PHE A 14 -15.07 -46.97 -10.49
CA PHE A 14 -14.21 -45.92 -11.00
C PHE A 14 -14.93 -44.59 -10.79
N LEU A 15 -14.74 -44.04 -9.59
CA LEU A 15 -14.83 -42.62 -9.33
C LEU A 15 -13.85 -41.94 -10.30
N THR A 16 -14.35 -41.52 -11.46
CA THR A 16 -13.67 -40.51 -12.25
C THR A 16 -13.67 -39.27 -11.38
N PHE A 17 -12.54 -39.05 -10.70
CA PHE A 17 -12.22 -37.74 -10.19
C PHE A 17 -12.33 -36.80 -11.37
N SER A 18 -13.45 -36.08 -11.47
CA SER A 18 -13.44 -34.81 -12.15
C SER A 18 -12.35 -34.05 -11.42
N MET A 19 -11.17 -33.95 -12.05
CA MET A 19 -10.21 -32.92 -11.72
C MET A 19 -11.02 -31.65 -11.80
N GLY A 20 -11.51 -31.19 -10.65
CA GLY A 20 -12.03 -29.86 -10.51
C GLY A 20 -10.87 -29.02 -11.00
N ALA A 21 -10.99 -28.50 -12.21
CA ALA A 21 -10.19 -27.40 -12.65
C ALA A 21 -10.32 -26.41 -11.50
N SER A 22 -9.27 -26.30 -10.70
CA SER A 22 -9.14 -25.25 -9.72
C SER A 22 -9.21 -24.01 -10.58
N ALA A 23 -10.40 -23.43 -10.66
CA ALA A 23 -10.65 -22.22 -11.40
C ALA A 23 -9.66 -21.24 -10.83
N GLN A 24 -8.61 -20.96 -11.60
CA GLN A 24 -7.74 -19.83 -11.40
C GLN A 24 -8.67 -18.63 -11.50
N THR A 25 -9.23 -18.21 -10.37
CA THR A 25 -9.89 -16.92 -10.23
C THR A 25 -8.78 -15.87 -10.20
N THR A 26 -8.10 -15.72 -11.34
CA THR A 26 -7.10 -14.70 -11.64
C THR A 26 -7.75 -13.49 -12.31
N SER A 27 -9.01 -13.19 -11.98
CA SER A 27 -9.63 -11.91 -12.30
C SER A 27 -10.01 -11.18 -11.00
N GLY A 28 -9.18 -10.21 -10.60
CA GLY A 28 -9.55 -9.18 -9.61
C GLY A 28 -8.85 -9.18 -8.25
N ASN A 29 -8.00 -10.16 -7.93
CA ASN A 29 -7.26 -10.22 -6.65
C ASN A 29 -5.87 -9.59 -6.75
N LEU A 30 -5.47 -8.80 -5.75
CA LEU A 30 -4.16 -8.15 -5.68
C LEU A 30 -3.07 -9.20 -5.46
N SER A 31 -2.11 -9.32 -6.40
CA SER A 31 -0.95 -10.21 -6.30
C SER A 31 0.18 -9.59 -5.50
N SER A 32 1.16 -10.40 -5.06
CA SER A 32 2.36 -9.89 -4.34
C SER A 32 3.17 -8.90 -5.17
N SER A 33 3.37 -9.15 -6.48
CA SER A 33 4.12 -8.24 -7.36
C SER A 33 3.41 -6.90 -7.55
N ASN A 34 2.08 -6.92 -7.69
CA ASN A 34 1.29 -5.69 -7.78
C ASN A 34 1.21 -4.97 -6.42
N ALA A 35 1.14 -5.70 -5.31
CA ALA A 35 1.19 -5.11 -3.97
C ALA A 35 2.52 -4.37 -3.74
N LEU A 36 3.65 -4.91 -4.19
CA LEU A 36 4.94 -4.24 -4.13
C LEU A 36 4.95 -2.94 -4.94
N LYS A 37 4.47 -2.98 -6.19
CA LYS A 37 4.36 -1.77 -7.04
C LYS A 37 3.49 -0.70 -6.38
N LEU A 38 2.32 -1.08 -5.86
CA LEU A 38 1.44 -0.15 -5.16
C LEU A 38 2.08 0.42 -3.88
N ALA A 39 2.83 -0.39 -3.13
CA ALA A 39 3.56 0.07 -1.96
C ALA A 39 4.66 1.09 -2.33
N GLN A 40 5.37 0.89 -3.45
CA GLN A 40 6.35 1.85 -3.96
C GLN A 40 5.70 3.16 -4.38
N THR A 41 4.60 3.13 -5.14
CA THR A 41 3.84 4.34 -5.48
C THR A 41 3.33 5.07 -4.24
N ALA A 42 2.80 4.33 -3.26
CA ALA A 42 2.35 4.90 -2.01
C ALA A 42 3.49 5.53 -1.20
N ARG A 43 4.69 4.92 -1.21
CA ARG A 43 5.91 5.49 -0.62
C ARG A 43 6.29 6.81 -1.30
N GLU A 44 6.24 6.89 -2.62
CA GLU A 44 6.49 8.12 -3.36
C GLU A 44 5.50 9.23 -2.98
N HIS A 45 4.21 8.89 -2.85
CA HIS A 45 3.18 9.83 -2.42
C HIS A 45 3.38 10.29 -0.98
N TYR A 46 3.72 9.37 -0.07
CA TYR A 46 4.07 9.69 1.31
C TYR A 46 5.23 10.70 1.36
N TRP A 47 6.35 10.41 0.70
CA TRP A 47 7.51 11.29 0.74
C TRP A 47 7.28 12.62 0.02
N SER A 48 6.45 12.63 -1.03
CA SER A 48 6.02 13.88 -1.65
C SER A 48 5.23 14.77 -0.69
N ALA A 49 4.29 14.18 0.07
CA ALA A 49 3.55 14.91 1.10
C ALA A 49 4.47 15.41 2.22
N MET A 50 5.39 14.58 2.73
CA MET A 50 6.34 14.97 3.78
C MET A 50 7.35 16.03 3.33
N ASN A 51 7.69 16.06 2.04
CA ASN A 51 8.57 17.08 1.46
C ASN A 51 7.79 18.35 1.09
N GLY A 52 6.46 18.30 1.05
CA GLY A 52 5.61 19.40 0.60
C GLY A 52 5.68 19.66 -0.92
N HIS A 53 6.21 18.71 -1.70
CA HIS A 53 6.42 18.79 -3.14
C HIS A 53 6.24 17.41 -3.78
N ASN A 54 5.61 17.32 -4.95
CA ASN A 54 5.56 16.07 -5.70
C ASN A 54 6.93 15.75 -6.31
N VAL A 55 7.61 14.73 -5.77
CA VAL A 55 9.00 14.38 -6.15
C VAL A 55 9.20 14.05 -7.63
N LYS A 56 8.13 13.82 -8.40
CA LYS A 56 8.19 13.58 -9.85
C LYS A 56 8.07 14.85 -10.69
N VAL A 57 7.68 15.97 -10.10
CA VAL A 57 7.56 17.26 -10.80
C VAL A 57 8.89 18.00 -10.66
N THR A 58 9.49 18.38 -11.79
CA THR A 58 10.80 19.06 -11.82
C THR A 58 10.70 20.58 -11.77
N ASN A 59 9.57 21.16 -12.17
CA ASN A 59 9.37 22.60 -12.32
C ASN A 59 8.20 23.12 -11.45
N SER A 60 8.17 22.72 -10.18
CA SER A 60 7.12 23.17 -9.27
C SER A 60 7.36 24.59 -8.77
N ALA A 61 6.31 25.40 -8.76
CA ALA A 61 6.32 26.67 -8.08
C ALA A 61 6.19 26.45 -6.57
N CYS A 62 7.29 26.61 -5.84
CA CYS A 62 7.36 26.41 -4.40
C CYS A 62 7.46 27.76 -3.67
N PRO A 63 6.53 28.06 -2.75
CA PRO A 63 6.65 29.24 -1.90
C PRO A 63 7.96 29.23 -1.11
N GLN A 64 8.60 30.40 -1.01
CA GLN A 64 9.83 30.55 -0.24
C GLN A 64 9.52 30.89 1.23
N GLY A 65 10.41 30.42 2.12
CA GLY A 65 10.35 30.72 3.56
C GLY A 65 9.35 29.88 4.36
N SER A 66 9.27 30.20 5.65
CA SER A 66 8.39 29.57 6.62
C SER A 66 7.58 30.61 7.41
N PHE A 67 6.65 30.16 8.24
CA PHE A 67 5.85 31.03 9.10
C PHE A 67 5.57 30.37 10.45
N GLN A 68 5.46 31.21 11.49
CA GLN A 68 5.08 30.75 12.82
C GLN A 68 3.57 30.52 12.90
N TYR A 69 3.19 29.33 13.36
CA TYR A 69 1.80 28.98 13.65
C TYR A 69 1.72 28.16 14.92
N LYS A 70 1.05 28.71 15.94
CA LYS A 70 0.90 28.10 17.28
C LYS A 70 2.25 27.66 17.88
N GLY A 71 3.27 28.53 17.78
CA GLY A 71 4.60 28.30 18.34
C GLY A 71 5.42 27.21 17.62
N THR A 72 5.04 26.83 16.41
CA THR A 72 5.80 25.90 15.56
C THR A 72 6.04 26.56 14.20
N ASP A 73 7.22 26.35 13.63
CA ASP A 73 7.55 26.84 12.30
C ASP A 73 6.96 25.93 11.21
N TYR A 74 6.29 26.52 10.21
CA TYR A 74 5.61 25.81 9.13
C TYR A 74 6.13 26.24 7.77
N ARG A 75 6.16 25.29 6.82
CA ARG A 75 6.41 25.54 5.40
C ARG A 75 5.16 25.28 4.57
N PHE A 76 4.95 26.09 3.54
CA PHE A 76 3.89 25.86 2.56
C PHE A 76 4.29 24.78 1.56
N PHE A 77 3.28 24.14 0.96
CA PHE A 77 3.43 23.15 -0.09
C PHE A 77 3.62 23.84 -1.44
N CYS A 78 4.30 23.16 -2.36
CA CYS A 78 4.42 23.58 -3.75
C CYS A 78 3.08 23.48 -4.48
N SER A 79 2.93 24.25 -5.55
CA SER A 79 1.67 24.57 -6.23
C SER A 79 0.80 23.37 -6.67
N GLU A 80 1.41 22.24 -6.99
CA GLU A 80 0.81 21.02 -7.49
C GLU A 80 0.09 20.21 -6.41
N ILE A 81 0.50 20.36 -5.14
CA ILE A 81 -0.18 19.80 -3.96
C ILE A 81 -0.47 20.88 -2.91
N GLY A 82 -0.52 22.15 -3.35
CA GLY A 82 -0.51 23.34 -2.49
C GLY A 82 -1.83 23.68 -1.82
N THR A 83 -2.91 22.96 -2.12
CA THR A 83 -4.22 23.12 -1.48
C THR A 83 -4.68 21.78 -0.92
N LYS A 84 -5.61 21.81 0.04
CA LYS A 84 -6.11 20.58 0.68
C LYS A 84 -6.69 19.61 -0.35
N GLU A 85 -7.49 20.15 -1.27
CA GLU A 85 -8.06 19.38 -2.37
C GLU A 85 -7.00 18.73 -3.26
N LYS A 86 -6.00 19.49 -3.71
CA LYS A 86 -4.92 18.98 -4.56
C LYS A 86 -4.13 17.88 -3.86
N LEU A 87 -3.75 18.09 -2.60
CA LEU A 87 -3.04 17.10 -1.80
C LEU A 87 -3.88 15.84 -1.59
N VAL A 88 -5.15 15.98 -1.21
CA VAL A 88 -6.04 14.83 -1.00
C VAL A 88 -6.24 14.05 -2.29
N ASN A 89 -6.45 14.73 -3.42
CA ASN A 89 -6.61 14.06 -4.72
C ASN A 89 -5.36 13.26 -5.10
N TYR A 90 -4.18 13.87 -4.97
CA TYR A 90 -2.90 13.21 -5.20
C TYR A 90 -2.70 11.99 -4.28
N MET A 91 -2.92 12.15 -2.97
CA MET A 91 -2.72 11.06 -1.99
C MET A 91 -3.75 9.93 -2.17
N ASN A 92 -4.97 10.26 -2.59
CA ASN A 92 -6.05 9.28 -2.83
C ASN A 92 -5.76 8.36 -4.02
N GLU A 93 -4.70 8.63 -4.79
CA GLU A 93 -4.21 7.68 -5.76
C GLU A 93 -3.67 6.39 -5.11
N SER A 94 -3.17 6.48 -3.88
CA SER A 94 -2.51 5.37 -3.17
C SER A 94 -3.18 5.01 -1.86
N PHE A 95 -3.78 5.98 -1.18
CA PHE A 95 -4.30 5.82 0.18
C PHE A 95 -5.81 5.98 0.21
N THR A 96 -6.47 5.29 1.13
CA THR A 96 -7.90 5.54 1.40
C THR A 96 -8.10 6.93 1.99
N LEU A 97 -9.26 7.58 1.75
CA LEU A 97 -9.56 8.91 2.32
C LEU A 97 -9.41 8.96 3.85
N ASN A 98 -9.79 7.88 4.55
CA ASN A 98 -9.62 7.77 6.00
C ASN A 98 -8.14 7.71 6.42
N ALA A 99 -7.29 7.03 5.64
CA ALA A 99 -5.85 7.00 5.88
C ALA A 99 -5.24 8.40 5.69
N ILE A 100 -5.69 9.14 4.68
CA ILE A 100 -5.26 10.51 4.40
C ILE A 100 -5.65 11.42 5.56
N ASP A 101 -6.92 11.43 5.96
CA ASP A 101 -7.40 12.28 7.07
C ASP A 101 -6.62 12.01 8.38
N LYS A 102 -6.39 10.73 8.71
CA LYS A 102 -5.56 10.34 9.87
C LYS A 102 -4.12 10.82 9.74
N GLY A 103 -3.52 10.67 8.56
CA GLY A 103 -2.16 11.12 8.27
C GLY A 103 -2.02 12.64 8.42
N LEU A 104 -2.89 13.41 7.77
CA LEU A 104 -2.87 14.87 7.84
C LEU A 104 -2.97 15.37 9.30
N LYS A 105 -3.85 14.76 10.09
CA LYS A 105 -3.98 15.07 11.53
C LYS A 105 -2.72 14.69 12.31
N LYS A 106 -2.21 13.47 12.12
CA LYS A 106 -1.02 12.96 12.80
C LYS A 106 0.20 13.84 12.56
N TYR A 107 0.41 14.26 11.33
CA TYR A 107 1.54 15.11 10.93
C TYR A 107 1.29 16.61 11.11
N ARG A 108 0.14 16.98 11.69
CA ARG A 108 -0.24 18.38 11.96
C ARG A 108 -0.24 19.23 10.69
N PHE A 109 -0.65 18.66 9.56
CA PHE A 109 -0.82 19.43 8.33
C PHE A 109 -2.01 20.37 8.50
N VAL A 110 -1.87 21.60 8.01
CA VAL A 110 -2.88 22.64 8.18
C VAL A 110 -3.17 23.31 6.85
N GLU A 111 -4.40 23.80 6.73
CA GLU A 111 -4.75 24.77 5.72
C GLU A 111 -4.65 26.16 6.35
N TYR A 112 -3.79 27.01 5.80
CA TYR A 112 -3.56 28.36 6.27
C TYR A 112 -3.68 29.33 5.10
N LYS A 113 -4.67 30.23 5.17
CA LYS A 113 -5.01 31.18 4.09
C LYS A 113 -5.22 30.48 2.73
N GLY A 114 -5.92 29.36 2.74
CA GLY A 114 -6.23 28.56 1.54
C GLY A 114 -5.06 27.74 0.98
N LYS A 115 -3.91 27.70 1.67
CA LYS A 115 -2.72 26.94 1.27
C LYS A 115 -2.42 25.83 2.26
N MET A 116 -2.02 24.66 1.77
CA MET A 116 -1.51 23.59 2.63
C MET A 116 -0.13 23.94 3.16
N ALA A 117 0.06 23.66 4.44
CA ALA A 117 1.31 23.80 5.15
C ALA A 117 1.53 22.64 6.10
N GLN A 118 2.79 22.37 6.41
CA GLN A 118 3.20 21.38 7.40
C GLN A 118 4.28 21.97 8.31
N PRO A 119 4.44 21.43 9.53
CA PRO A 119 5.59 21.77 10.35
C PRO A 119 6.89 21.52 9.60
N ASN A 120 7.88 22.38 9.82
CA ASN A 120 9.24 22.07 9.39
C ASN A 120 9.76 20.87 10.19
N ALA A 121 10.04 19.79 9.47
CA ALA A 121 10.57 18.55 10.03
C ALA A 121 11.45 17.86 8.98
N ASP A 122 12.46 17.15 9.47
CA ASP A 122 13.34 16.28 8.70
C ASP A 122 12.93 14.82 8.89
N GLY A 123 12.95 14.07 7.79
CA GLY A 123 12.64 12.65 7.80
C GLY A 123 13.43 11.93 6.71
N GLY A 124 13.70 10.66 6.93
CA GLY A 124 14.35 9.80 5.96
C GLY A 124 14.11 8.33 6.26
N SER A 125 14.36 7.48 5.28
CA SER A 125 14.24 6.03 5.43
C SER A 125 15.25 5.35 4.52
N LEU A 126 16.10 4.51 5.13
CA LEU A 126 17.10 3.69 4.45
C LEU A 126 16.51 2.40 3.87
N LEU A 127 15.20 2.20 4.01
CA LEU A 127 14.51 0.99 3.58
C LEU A 127 14.47 0.89 2.05
N GLU A 128 15.09 -0.15 1.51
CA GLU A 128 15.17 -0.41 0.07
C GLU A 128 13.92 -1.16 -0.40
N TRP A 129 12.78 -0.46 -0.43
CA TRP A 129 11.48 -1.04 -0.80
C TRP A 129 11.49 -1.72 -2.17
N ASN A 130 12.29 -1.25 -3.12
CA ASN A 130 12.46 -1.87 -4.44
C ASN A 130 13.05 -3.29 -4.37
N LYS A 131 13.70 -3.67 -3.28
CA LYS A 131 14.26 -5.00 -3.05
C LYS A 131 13.42 -5.84 -2.07
N ALA A 132 12.25 -5.36 -1.68
CA ALA A 132 11.43 -6.02 -0.66
C ALA A 132 10.85 -7.36 -1.14
N LYS A 133 10.93 -8.38 -0.29
CA LYS A 133 10.22 -9.66 -0.49
C LYS A 133 8.82 -9.55 0.10
N THR A 134 7.82 -10.07 -0.61
CA THR A 134 6.40 -9.87 -0.27
C THR A 134 5.70 -11.21 -0.02
N LYS A 135 5.03 -11.36 1.12
CA LYS A 135 4.24 -12.54 1.50
C LYS A 135 2.80 -12.15 1.81
N LEU A 136 1.82 -12.79 1.15
CA LEU A 136 0.40 -12.64 1.52
C LEU A 136 0.15 -13.32 2.87
N ILE A 137 -0.41 -12.58 3.83
CA ILE A 137 -0.66 -13.09 5.19
C ILE A 137 -2.14 -13.06 5.59
N TYR A 138 -2.98 -12.28 4.89
CA TYR A 138 -4.42 -12.27 5.11
C TYR A 138 -5.17 -11.88 3.83
N GLN A 139 -6.31 -12.52 3.58
CA GLN A 139 -7.19 -12.16 2.48
C GLN A 139 -8.68 -12.37 2.76
N ARG A 140 -9.49 -11.43 2.24
CA ARG A 140 -10.94 -11.56 2.02
C ARG A 140 -11.34 -10.73 0.80
N LYS A 141 -12.59 -10.77 0.33
CA LYS A 141 -13.02 -10.14 -0.95
C LYS A 141 -12.41 -8.76 -1.27
N ASP A 142 -12.42 -7.84 -0.31
CA ASP A 142 -12.05 -6.43 -0.44
C ASP A 142 -10.81 -6.03 0.37
N ILE A 143 -10.15 -6.97 1.05
CA ILE A 143 -8.96 -6.71 1.86
C ILE A 143 -7.85 -7.71 1.53
N ARG A 144 -6.62 -7.20 1.46
CA ARG A 144 -5.40 -8.01 1.45
C ARG A 144 -4.41 -7.42 2.44
N GLN A 145 -3.73 -8.27 3.20
CA GLN A 145 -2.59 -7.86 4.00
C GLN A 145 -1.35 -8.63 3.57
N PHE A 146 -0.28 -7.89 3.31
CA PHE A 146 1.01 -8.45 2.95
C PHE A 146 2.04 -8.10 4.02
N GLU A 147 2.91 -9.05 4.32
CA GLU A 147 4.17 -8.80 5.02
C GLU A 147 5.28 -8.56 3.99
N PHE A 148 5.94 -7.41 4.12
CA PHE A 148 7.11 -7.02 3.34
C PHE A 148 8.35 -7.20 4.21
N THR A 149 9.33 -7.92 3.71
CA THR A 149 10.67 -8.03 4.29
C THR A 149 11.60 -7.15 3.46
N ILE A 150 12.03 -6.03 4.03
CA ILE A 150 12.67 -4.93 3.31
C ILE A 150 14.13 -4.82 3.75
N PRO A 151 15.11 -4.97 2.85
CA PRO A 151 16.51 -4.83 3.21
C PRO A 151 16.89 -3.36 3.45
N TYR A 152 17.91 -3.13 4.26
CA TYR A 152 18.55 -1.82 4.45
C TYR A 152 19.99 -1.94 4.97
N GLY A 153 20.76 -0.88 4.78
CA GLY A 153 22.12 -0.72 5.31
C GLY A 153 23.21 -1.48 4.53
N GLU A 154 24.46 -1.05 4.70
CA GLU A 154 25.63 -1.68 4.07
C GLU A 154 25.86 -3.11 4.57
N LYS A 155 25.78 -3.30 5.89
CA LYS A 155 25.61 -4.61 6.50
C LYS A 155 24.12 -4.94 6.45
N VAL A 156 23.71 -5.70 5.44
CA VAL A 156 22.30 -5.96 5.12
C VAL A 156 21.52 -6.44 6.33
N GLN A 157 20.60 -5.60 6.78
CA GLN A 157 19.57 -5.89 7.78
C GLN A 157 18.20 -5.94 7.11
N TYR A 158 17.19 -6.44 7.82
CA TYR A 158 15.83 -6.55 7.30
C TYR A 158 14.80 -5.99 8.27
N GLU A 159 13.88 -5.19 7.75
CA GLU A 159 12.71 -4.73 8.47
C GLU A 159 11.46 -5.43 7.93
N LYS A 160 10.58 -5.88 8.83
CA LYS A 160 9.29 -6.46 8.46
C LYS A 160 8.17 -5.44 8.61
N ARG A 161 7.41 -5.21 7.55
CA ARG A 161 6.24 -4.30 7.53
C ARG A 161 5.00 -5.01 7.07
N LYS A 162 3.91 -4.85 7.82
CA LYS A 162 2.57 -5.32 7.40
C LYS A 162 1.84 -4.17 6.74
N VAL A 163 1.42 -4.35 5.49
CA VAL A 163 0.68 -3.34 4.73
C VAL A 163 -0.68 -3.90 4.38
N THR A 164 -1.74 -3.16 4.72
CA THR A 164 -3.11 -3.56 4.45
C THR A 164 -3.66 -2.75 3.28
N PHE A 165 -4.06 -3.47 2.23
CA PHE A 165 -4.71 -2.95 1.05
C PHE A 165 -6.22 -3.19 1.13
N VAL A 166 -6.99 -2.16 0.83
CA VAL A 166 -8.45 -2.18 0.81
C VAL A 166 -8.92 -1.80 -0.59
N LYS A 167 -9.91 -2.51 -1.11
CA LYS A 167 -10.50 -2.25 -2.41
C LYS A 167 -11.66 -1.27 -2.28
N VAL A 168 -11.47 -0.04 -2.72
CA VAL A 168 -12.48 1.02 -2.71
C VAL A 168 -12.85 1.36 -4.14
N ARG A 169 -14.14 1.22 -4.49
CA ARG A 169 -14.67 1.49 -5.85
C ARG A 169 -13.85 0.81 -6.96
N GLY A 170 -13.43 -0.43 -6.73
CA GLY A 170 -12.64 -1.22 -7.68
C GLY A 170 -11.12 -0.98 -7.64
N LYS A 171 -10.64 0.05 -6.95
CA LYS A 171 -9.21 0.38 -6.82
C LYS A 171 -8.63 -0.10 -5.49
N TRP A 172 -7.45 -0.72 -5.52
CA TRP A 172 -6.72 -1.08 -4.31
C TRP A 172 -5.96 0.13 -3.76
N GLN A 173 -6.15 0.43 -2.48
CA GLN A 173 -5.51 1.55 -1.77
C GLN A 173 -5.00 1.07 -0.40
N ILE A 174 -4.01 1.75 0.16
CA ILE A 174 -3.47 1.44 1.49
C ILE A 174 -4.28 2.17 2.56
N ASN A 175 -4.59 1.48 3.67
CA ASN A 175 -5.44 2.02 4.73
C ASN A 175 -4.69 2.78 5.84
N ASP A 176 -3.36 2.93 5.71
CA ASP A 176 -2.49 3.64 6.62
C ASP A 176 -1.36 4.31 5.82
N MET A 177 -1.19 5.63 6.01
CA MET A 177 -0.21 6.43 5.28
C MET A 177 1.24 6.06 5.62
N ASP A 178 1.49 5.55 6.83
CA ASP A 178 2.84 5.28 7.35
C ASP A 178 3.32 3.87 7.07
N ALA A 179 2.45 3.03 6.53
CA ALA A 179 2.71 1.62 6.28
C ALA A 179 3.92 1.40 5.34
N VAL A 180 4.27 2.41 4.54
CA VAL A 180 5.28 2.35 3.46
C VAL A 180 6.35 3.45 3.52
N ARG A 181 6.48 4.13 4.68
CA ARG A 181 7.48 5.21 4.90
C ARG A 181 8.92 4.76 4.73
#